data_AF-A0A847FA47-F1
#
_entry.id   AF-A0A847FA47-F1
#
_cell.length_a   1.000
_cell.length_b   1.000
_cell.length_c   1.000
_cell.angle_alpha   90.00
_cell.angle_beta   90.00
_cell.angle_gamma   90.00
#
_symmetry.space_group_name_H-M   'P 1'
#
loop_
_entity.id
_entity.type
_entity.pdbx_description
1 polymer ?
#
loop_
_entity_poly.entity_id
_entity_poly.type
_entity_poly.pdbx_seq_one_letter_code
_entity_poly.pdbx_strand_id
1 'polypeptide(L)'
;MKKPFKIGLLFLISMLFFTMLPTSVCQAASASVTVNGGSAINIGSGQSGSASITIGSISGFTEGNGVGGFTINLSWDPSVINVTSINAQSLPGFSITPGSPSGGSVKVSGHSSTSLITSTTNIASIQFDAIGAPGSSTNIEVSIISFGDKDGNPVAVNVAGSNVTILQQHTLTMAVSGQGNTSPSIGNHTYNQGQNVNISASPSSGWRFDHWEGEVTNPNSASTTVAITGDKTVTAVFVQIPTYTLSIAVNGEGTVNPAPGNYTIQENETVNLSATPADGWRFVSWTGGVTDPNSATTTVIMNANKNITANFAPRDSFTLTINIEGSGSTNPAEGTHTFSRDAEVEVTAIPAQGYKFDSWVGDVSDPNSATTTVVIDDDKEITARFVEIPVHTLTIEVNGNGTTEPAPGTHEYLEGTEVTITAIPADGHRFTGWTGDVAEADSATTTITITANKTVTANFVEGPPPPPQFTSIEVLLTTRNEAVVTWSTDLPAAGKVIYWAEGSSQKETPLETDISTRHVVLLEDLEPGKTYNYSTGY
;
A
#
# COMPACT_ATOMS: atom_id res chain seq x y z
N MET A 1 36.01 -7.81 -93.06
CA MET A 1 35.86 -9.14 -92.42
C MET A 1 34.43 -9.65 -92.60
N LYS A 2 34.12 -10.93 -92.30
CA LYS A 2 33.14 -11.73 -93.07
C LYS A 2 31.75 -11.95 -92.43
N LYS A 3 30.69 -11.54 -93.15
CA LYS A 3 29.39 -12.24 -93.34
C LYS A 3 29.63 -13.53 -94.21
N PRO A 4 28.66 -14.41 -94.56
CA PRO A 4 27.19 -14.45 -94.37
C PRO A 4 26.73 -15.83 -93.78
N PHE A 5 25.53 -16.46 -93.94
CA PHE A 5 24.25 -16.17 -94.64
C PHE A 5 23.06 -16.95 -93.97
N LYS A 6 21.91 -17.07 -94.65
CA LYS A 6 20.81 -18.03 -94.37
C LYS A 6 20.93 -19.31 -95.22
N ILE A 7 20.40 -20.42 -94.69
CA ILE A 7 19.76 -21.60 -95.34
C ILE A 7 19.08 -22.37 -94.17
N GLY A 8 18.00 -23.13 -94.31
CA GLY A 8 17.14 -23.42 -95.47
C GLY A 8 16.36 -24.72 -95.21
N LEU A 9 15.03 -24.58 -95.07
CA LEU A 9 14.00 -25.60 -94.79
C LEU A 9 14.17 -26.97 -95.53
N LEU A 10 14.07 -28.11 -94.81
CA LEU A 10 13.05 -29.17 -95.07
C LEU A 10 12.93 -30.23 -93.95
N PHE A 11 11.81 -30.98 -93.96
CA PHE A 11 11.36 -32.03 -93.03
C PHE A 11 11.88 -33.44 -93.36
N LEU A 12 11.91 -34.35 -92.37
CA LEU A 12 10.98 -35.52 -92.24
C LEU A 12 11.17 -36.19 -90.85
N ILE A 13 10.18 -36.13 -89.95
CA ILE A 13 9.18 -37.19 -89.62
C ILE A 13 9.77 -38.52 -89.08
N SER A 14 9.59 -38.79 -87.78
CA SER A 14 8.75 -39.90 -87.27
C SER A 14 8.48 -39.80 -85.76
N MET A 15 7.48 -40.53 -85.25
CA MET A 15 7.02 -40.55 -83.86
C MET A 15 7.88 -41.44 -82.94
N LEU A 16 7.91 -41.13 -81.63
CA LEU A 16 7.73 -42.12 -80.55
C LEU A 16 7.23 -41.44 -79.25
N PHE A 17 6.82 -42.24 -78.25
CA PHE A 17 6.24 -41.77 -76.98
C PHE A 17 7.21 -40.94 -76.11
N PHE A 18 6.67 -40.03 -75.31
CA PHE A 18 7.37 -39.37 -74.20
C PHE A 18 6.46 -39.23 -72.97
N THR A 19 6.97 -39.59 -71.79
CA THR A 19 6.49 -39.09 -70.51
C THR A 19 7.04 -37.67 -70.31
N MET A 20 6.22 -36.71 -69.89
CA MET A 20 6.67 -35.33 -69.67
C MET A 20 6.30 -34.79 -68.30
N LEU A 21 7.26 -34.09 -67.69
CA LEU A 21 7.12 -33.23 -66.52
C LEU A 21 6.75 -31.79 -66.97
N PRO A 22 6.29 -30.90 -66.07
CA PRO A 22 5.25 -29.95 -66.44
C PRO A 22 5.77 -28.64 -67.06
N THR A 23 5.45 -28.41 -68.33
CA THR A 23 5.04 -27.10 -68.91
C THR A 23 4.66 -27.32 -70.39
N SER A 24 3.50 -27.94 -70.63
CA SER A 24 3.08 -28.35 -71.97
C SER A 24 1.81 -27.62 -72.42
N VAL A 25 1.95 -26.62 -73.29
CA VAL A 25 0.81 -25.99 -73.97
C VAL A 25 0.28 -26.96 -75.03
N CYS A 26 -0.79 -27.69 -74.69
CA CYS A 26 -1.47 -28.56 -75.64
C CYS A 26 -2.46 -27.74 -76.48
N GLN A 27 -2.45 -27.92 -77.81
CA GLN A 27 -3.31 -27.19 -78.74
C GLN A 27 -4.05 -28.16 -79.66
N ALA A 28 -5.33 -28.40 -79.35
CA ALA A 28 -6.23 -29.28 -80.11
C ALA A 28 -7.67 -28.75 -80.01
N ALA A 29 -8.49 -28.98 -81.05
CA ALA A 29 -9.88 -28.50 -81.12
C ALA A 29 -10.85 -29.23 -80.18
N SER A 30 -10.43 -30.37 -79.62
CA SER A 30 -11.03 -31.01 -78.46
C SER A 30 -9.91 -31.72 -77.70
N ALA A 31 -9.73 -31.37 -76.41
CA ALA A 31 -8.61 -31.83 -75.62
C ALA A 31 -9.09 -32.60 -74.38
N SER A 32 -8.67 -33.87 -74.28
CA SER A 32 -8.72 -34.66 -73.05
C SER A 32 -7.36 -34.62 -72.37
N VAL A 33 -7.24 -33.89 -71.26
CA VAL A 33 -5.97 -33.74 -70.53
C VAL A 33 -6.05 -34.53 -69.22
N THR A 34 -5.07 -35.42 -69.01
CA THR A 34 -4.90 -36.17 -67.75
C THR A 34 -3.65 -35.67 -67.04
N VAL A 35 -3.79 -35.30 -65.76
CA VAL A 35 -2.68 -34.76 -64.94
C VAL A 35 -2.56 -35.50 -63.62
N ASN A 36 -1.33 -35.80 -63.22
CA ASN A 36 -0.95 -36.41 -61.95
C ASN A 36 0.10 -35.52 -61.25
N GLY A 37 -0.31 -34.77 -60.22
CA GLY A 37 0.58 -33.96 -59.37
C GLY A 37 0.94 -32.56 -59.94
N GLY A 38 0.78 -31.54 -59.11
CA GLY A 38 1.05 -30.13 -59.42
C GLY A 38 -0.02 -29.20 -58.82
N SER A 39 0.30 -27.91 -58.64
CA SER A 39 -0.60 -26.95 -57.96
C SER A 39 -1.41 -26.05 -58.90
N ALA A 40 -0.99 -25.88 -60.15
CA ALA A 40 -1.68 -25.03 -61.12
C ALA A 40 -1.54 -25.52 -62.56
N ILE A 41 -2.57 -25.32 -63.38
CA ILE A 41 -2.60 -25.66 -64.81
C ILE A 41 -3.10 -24.44 -65.61
N ASN A 42 -2.38 -24.08 -66.68
CA ASN A 42 -2.79 -23.06 -67.65
C ASN A 42 -3.00 -23.69 -69.02
N ILE A 43 -4.18 -23.54 -69.64
CA ILE A 43 -4.50 -24.10 -70.96
C ILE A 43 -4.60 -22.99 -72.01
N GLY A 44 -3.78 -23.11 -73.07
CA GLY A 44 -3.69 -22.17 -74.20
C GLY A 44 -4.81 -22.30 -75.23
N SER A 45 -4.87 -21.36 -76.18
CA SER A 45 -6.04 -21.13 -77.03
C SER A 45 -6.27 -22.15 -78.14
N GLY A 46 -7.53 -22.57 -78.26
CA GLY A 46 -8.17 -23.16 -79.45
C GLY A 46 -9.51 -22.45 -79.72
N GLN A 47 -10.02 -22.53 -80.95
CA GLN A 47 -11.32 -21.93 -81.31
C GLN A 47 -12.47 -22.86 -80.91
N SER A 48 -13.35 -22.39 -80.01
CA SER A 48 -14.71 -22.89 -79.72
C SER A 48 -14.92 -24.43 -79.74
N GLY A 49 -14.88 -25.05 -78.57
CA GLY A 49 -15.18 -26.48 -78.38
C GLY A 49 -15.45 -26.82 -76.92
N SER A 50 -15.88 -28.06 -76.65
CA SER A 50 -16.03 -28.58 -75.28
C SER A 50 -14.70 -29.16 -74.77
N ALA A 51 -14.43 -29.00 -73.48
CA ALA A 51 -13.22 -29.50 -72.84
C ALA A 51 -13.57 -30.54 -71.75
N SER A 52 -12.80 -31.63 -71.70
CA SER A 52 -12.92 -32.65 -70.65
C SER A 52 -11.57 -32.81 -69.96
N ILE A 53 -11.53 -32.52 -68.67
CA ILE A 53 -10.32 -32.57 -67.86
C ILE A 53 -10.48 -33.71 -66.86
N THR A 54 -9.60 -34.71 -66.91
CA THR A 54 -9.65 -35.87 -66.04
C THR A 54 -8.46 -35.81 -65.09
N ILE A 55 -8.71 -35.44 -63.83
CA ILE A 55 -7.64 -35.39 -62.83
C ILE A 55 -7.47 -36.80 -62.26
N GLY A 56 -6.23 -37.31 -62.32
CA GLY A 56 -5.89 -38.62 -61.77
C GLY A 56 -5.85 -38.59 -60.24
N SER A 57 -5.54 -39.73 -59.62
CA SER A 57 -5.52 -39.81 -58.15
C SER A 57 -4.44 -38.91 -57.56
N ILE A 58 -4.83 -37.90 -56.78
CA ILE A 58 -3.89 -37.02 -56.07
C ILE A 58 -3.79 -37.50 -54.61
N SER A 59 -2.59 -37.92 -54.23
CA SER A 59 -2.23 -38.31 -52.86
C SER A 59 -1.01 -37.51 -52.39
N GLY A 60 -1.03 -37.00 -51.16
CA GLY A 60 0.14 -36.38 -50.52
C GLY A 60 -0.08 -35.08 -49.74
N PHE A 61 -1.30 -34.52 -49.73
CA PHE A 61 -1.60 -33.33 -48.92
C PHE A 61 -1.92 -33.71 -47.48
N THR A 62 -1.02 -33.35 -46.55
CA THR A 62 -1.29 -33.33 -45.09
C THR A 62 -1.74 -31.94 -44.66
N GLU A 63 -2.73 -31.87 -43.76
CA GLU A 63 -3.27 -30.60 -43.27
C GLU A 63 -2.23 -29.81 -42.46
N GLY A 64 -2.01 -28.54 -42.84
CA GLY A 64 -1.01 -27.68 -42.20
C GLY A 64 -1.08 -26.23 -42.67
N ASN A 65 -1.95 -25.44 -42.05
CA ASN A 65 -2.00 -23.97 -42.02
C ASN A 65 -1.34 -23.22 -43.22
N GLY A 66 -1.93 -23.35 -44.40
CA GLY A 66 -1.56 -22.60 -45.60
C GLY A 66 -2.47 -22.96 -46.77
N VAL A 67 -2.89 -21.98 -47.57
CA VAL A 67 -3.84 -22.20 -48.68
C VAL A 67 -3.12 -22.81 -49.89
N GLY A 68 -2.86 -24.11 -49.82
CA GLY A 68 -2.27 -24.93 -50.88
C GLY A 68 -3.28 -25.36 -51.97
N GLY A 69 -4.16 -24.44 -52.39
CA GLY A 69 -5.27 -24.75 -53.30
C GLY A 69 -4.84 -25.06 -54.74
N PHE A 70 -5.57 -25.94 -55.40
CA PHE A 70 -5.33 -26.32 -56.80
C PHE A 70 -6.07 -25.38 -57.76
N THR A 71 -5.37 -24.76 -58.72
CA THR A 71 -5.93 -23.75 -59.64
C THR A 71 -5.92 -24.17 -61.10
N ILE A 72 -7.05 -24.06 -61.80
CA ILE A 72 -7.13 -24.19 -63.27
C ILE A 72 -7.43 -22.83 -63.90
N ASN A 73 -6.57 -22.38 -64.81
CA ASN A 73 -6.77 -21.16 -65.61
C ASN A 73 -6.95 -21.52 -67.09
N LEU A 74 -8.00 -21.00 -67.72
CA LEU A 74 -8.30 -21.23 -69.14
C LEU A 74 -8.17 -19.92 -69.92
N SER A 75 -7.35 -19.90 -70.98
CA SER A 75 -7.14 -18.69 -71.80
C SER A 75 -8.12 -18.57 -72.99
N TRP A 76 -9.24 -19.28 -72.94
CA TRP A 76 -10.30 -19.33 -73.96
C TRP A 76 -11.60 -19.83 -73.33
N ASP A 77 -12.71 -19.69 -74.05
CA ASP A 77 -14.08 -19.96 -73.56
C ASP A 77 -14.64 -21.28 -74.12
N PRO A 78 -14.63 -22.39 -73.35
CA PRO A 78 -15.27 -23.65 -73.71
C PRO A 78 -16.75 -23.66 -73.33
N SER A 79 -17.62 -24.10 -74.24
CA SER A 79 -19.07 -24.13 -74.02
C SER A 79 -19.52 -25.12 -72.92
N VAL A 80 -18.68 -26.10 -72.58
CA VAL A 80 -18.84 -27.00 -71.42
C VAL A 80 -17.46 -27.36 -70.87
N ILE A 81 -17.30 -27.29 -69.54
CA ILE A 81 -16.15 -27.84 -68.80
C ILE A 81 -16.61 -29.06 -68.00
N ASN A 82 -16.20 -30.25 -68.43
CA ASN A 82 -16.42 -31.50 -67.69
C ASN A 82 -15.17 -31.88 -66.91
N VAL A 83 -15.22 -31.81 -65.57
CA VAL A 83 -14.19 -32.39 -64.70
C VAL A 83 -14.65 -33.79 -64.28
N THR A 84 -14.32 -34.79 -65.11
CA THR A 84 -14.92 -36.14 -65.06
C THR A 84 -14.44 -37.03 -63.91
N SER A 85 -13.37 -36.66 -63.22
CA SER A 85 -13.00 -37.22 -61.91
C SER A 85 -12.05 -36.30 -61.17
N ILE A 86 -12.25 -36.15 -59.86
CA ILE A 86 -11.20 -35.83 -58.89
C ILE A 86 -11.18 -36.97 -57.89
N ASN A 87 -10.10 -37.77 -57.87
CA ASN A 87 -9.96 -38.89 -56.93
C ASN A 87 -8.90 -38.56 -55.87
N ALA A 88 -9.21 -37.57 -55.04
CA ALA A 88 -8.36 -37.11 -53.93
C ALA A 88 -9.11 -37.31 -52.61
N GLN A 89 -8.46 -37.92 -51.62
CA GLN A 89 -9.07 -38.14 -50.30
C GLN A 89 -9.21 -36.84 -49.50
N SER A 90 -8.33 -35.86 -49.74
CA SER A 90 -8.36 -34.50 -49.21
C SER A 90 -7.70 -33.52 -50.20
N LEU A 91 -8.32 -32.35 -50.42
CA LEU A 91 -7.74 -31.22 -51.16
C LEU A 91 -8.14 -29.90 -50.47
N PRO A 92 -7.19 -29.10 -49.95
CA PRO A 92 -7.49 -27.82 -49.29
C PRO A 92 -7.76 -26.71 -50.32
N GLY A 93 -8.94 -26.77 -50.96
CA GLY A 93 -9.42 -25.75 -51.90
C GLY A 93 -9.13 -26.05 -53.37
N PHE A 94 -10.10 -25.72 -54.23
CA PHE A 94 -10.08 -25.97 -55.67
C PHE A 94 -10.72 -24.79 -56.40
N SER A 95 -9.96 -24.10 -57.25
CA SER A 95 -10.38 -22.89 -57.97
C SER A 95 -10.29 -23.07 -59.49
N ILE A 96 -11.29 -22.54 -60.19
CA ILE A 96 -11.33 -22.43 -61.65
C ILE A 96 -11.54 -20.96 -61.99
N THR A 97 -10.66 -20.39 -62.80
CA THR A 97 -10.79 -18.99 -63.26
C THR A 97 -11.07 -18.97 -64.78
N PRO A 98 -12.33 -18.78 -65.21
CA PRO A 98 -12.68 -18.70 -66.62
C PRO A 98 -12.53 -17.26 -67.16
N GLY A 99 -11.91 -17.13 -68.34
CA GLY A 99 -11.77 -15.87 -69.06
C GLY A 99 -13.07 -15.42 -69.74
N SER A 100 -13.75 -14.45 -69.13
CA SER A 100 -14.95 -13.72 -69.59
C SER A 100 -15.26 -13.65 -71.11
N PRO A 101 -16.55 -13.62 -71.50
CA PRO A 101 -17.71 -14.22 -70.83
C PRO A 101 -18.82 -14.72 -71.79
N SER A 102 -18.99 -16.04 -72.01
CA SER A 102 -20.18 -16.56 -72.71
C SER A 102 -20.77 -17.87 -72.16
N GLY A 103 -21.38 -17.81 -70.98
CA GLY A 103 -22.46 -18.73 -70.59
C GLY A 103 -22.08 -20.18 -70.27
N GLY A 104 -20.79 -20.48 -70.08
CA GLY A 104 -20.31 -21.82 -69.76
C GLY A 104 -20.89 -22.41 -68.45
N SER A 105 -21.03 -23.74 -68.44
CA SER A 105 -21.37 -24.54 -67.26
C SER A 105 -20.14 -25.25 -66.69
N VAL A 106 -20.07 -25.32 -65.36
CA VAL A 106 -18.97 -25.96 -64.63
C VAL A 106 -19.52 -27.18 -63.87
N LYS A 107 -19.02 -28.37 -64.19
CA LYS A 107 -19.39 -29.60 -63.48
C LYS A 107 -18.19 -30.21 -62.75
N VAL A 108 -18.38 -30.48 -61.46
CA VAL A 108 -17.39 -31.07 -60.55
C VAL A 108 -17.97 -32.35 -59.94
N SER A 109 -17.33 -33.50 -60.19
CA SER A 109 -17.81 -34.80 -59.71
C SER A 109 -16.79 -35.45 -58.77
N GLY A 110 -17.21 -35.74 -57.53
CA GLY A 110 -16.39 -36.38 -56.49
C GLY A 110 -15.58 -35.42 -55.60
N HIS A 111 -16.11 -35.10 -54.42
CA HIS A 111 -15.38 -34.41 -53.35
C HIS A 111 -15.85 -34.91 -51.97
N SER A 112 -14.96 -34.90 -50.96
CA SER A 112 -15.21 -35.48 -49.63
C SER A 112 -15.68 -34.46 -48.58
N SER A 113 -15.03 -33.30 -48.47
CA SER A 113 -15.39 -32.23 -47.52
C SER A 113 -14.82 -30.88 -47.94
N THR A 114 -15.64 -29.82 -47.87
CA THR A 114 -15.36 -28.38 -48.15
C THR A 114 -14.68 -28.03 -49.49
N SER A 115 -15.34 -27.20 -50.31
CA SER A 115 -14.80 -26.72 -51.60
C SER A 115 -15.10 -25.24 -51.82
N LEU A 116 -14.07 -24.39 -51.87
CA LEU A 116 -14.21 -22.95 -52.07
C LEU A 116 -14.07 -22.57 -53.55
N ILE A 117 -15.20 -22.42 -54.26
CA ILE A 117 -15.21 -21.94 -55.65
C ILE A 117 -15.27 -20.40 -55.67
N THR A 118 -14.14 -19.75 -55.94
CA THR A 118 -14.07 -18.30 -56.20
C THR A 118 -14.10 -18.03 -57.71
N SER A 119 -15.12 -17.30 -58.19
CA SER A 119 -15.13 -16.76 -59.56
C SER A 119 -15.11 -15.23 -59.53
N THR A 120 -14.42 -14.62 -60.49
CA THR A 120 -14.45 -13.17 -60.77
C THR A 120 -15.32 -12.82 -61.98
N THR A 121 -16.00 -13.82 -62.57
CA THR A 121 -16.80 -13.70 -63.80
C THR A 121 -18.07 -14.56 -63.71
N ASN A 122 -19.09 -14.23 -64.52
CA ASN A 122 -20.42 -14.84 -64.44
C ASN A 122 -20.40 -16.32 -64.88
N ILE A 123 -20.88 -17.22 -64.02
CA ILE A 123 -21.07 -18.64 -64.33
C ILE A 123 -22.57 -18.93 -64.50
N ALA A 124 -22.96 -19.63 -65.57
CA ALA A 124 -24.38 -19.88 -65.86
C ALA A 124 -24.99 -21.04 -65.05
N SER A 125 -24.18 -22.03 -64.66
CA SER A 125 -24.56 -23.07 -63.69
C SER A 125 -23.33 -23.78 -63.11
N ILE A 126 -23.45 -24.20 -61.85
CA ILE A 126 -22.49 -25.08 -61.17
C ILE A 126 -23.24 -26.36 -60.79
N GLN A 127 -22.69 -27.52 -61.15
CA GLN A 127 -23.19 -28.84 -60.72
C GLN A 127 -22.15 -29.59 -59.90
N PHE A 128 -22.62 -30.18 -58.80
CA PHE A 128 -21.87 -31.15 -58.01
C PHE A 128 -22.55 -32.53 -58.12
N ASP A 129 -21.79 -33.57 -58.48
CA ASP A 129 -22.22 -34.96 -58.25
C ASP A 129 -21.61 -35.45 -56.92
N ALA A 130 -22.45 -35.77 -55.95
CA ALA A 130 -22.01 -36.42 -54.72
C ALA A 130 -21.68 -37.90 -54.99
N ILE A 131 -20.45 -38.33 -54.69
CA ILE A 131 -20.04 -39.74 -54.75
C ILE A 131 -20.03 -40.29 -53.33
N GLY A 132 -21.04 -41.10 -53.02
CA GLY A 132 -21.19 -41.81 -51.74
C GLY A 132 -21.98 -43.10 -51.93
N ALA A 133 -21.91 -44.00 -50.94
CA ALA A 133 -22.74 -45.19 -50.96
C ALA A 133 -24.22 -44.81 -50.78
N PRO A 134 -25.20 -45.54 -51.37
CA PRO A 134 -26.61 -45.22 -51.24
C PRO A 134 -27.04 -45.08 -49.77
N GLY A 135 -27.34 -43.84 -49.35
CA GLY A 135 -27.70 -43.48 -47.97
C GLY A 135 -26.67 -42.66 -47.17
N SER A 136 -25.46 -42.40 -47.68
CA SER A 136 -24.48 -41.54 -46.99
C SER A 136 -24.78 -40.05 -47.19
N SER A 137 -24.93 -39.29 -46.10
CA SER A 137 -25.03 -37.82 -46.12
C SER A 137 -23.65 -37.16 -46.05
N THR A 138 -23.23 -36.48 -47.12
CA THR A 138 -22.09 -35.55 -47.10
C THR A 138 -22.60 -34.11 -47.02
N ASN A 139 -22.31 -33.41 -45.93
CA ASN A 139 -22.62 -31.98 -45.83
C ASN A 139 -21.67 -31.19 -46.74
N ILE A 140 -22.22 -30.52 -47.74
CA ILE A 140 -21.48 -29.62 -48.64
C ILE A 140 -21.78 -28.18 -48.23
N GLU A 141 -20.88 -27.57 -47.45
CA GLU A 141 -20.90 -26.13 -47.22
C GLU A 141 -20.34 -25.39 -48.44
N VAL A 142 -21.08 -24.38 -48.93
CA VAL A 142 -20.69 -23.57 -50.09
C VAL A 142 -20.90 -22.09 -49.76
N SER A 143 -19.80 -21.37 -49.50
CA SER A 143 -19.81 -19.91 -49.33
C SER A 143 -19.67 -19.23 -50.70
N ILE A 144 -20.69 -18.48 -51.11
CA ILE A 144 -20.75 -17.81 -52.42
C ILE A 144 -20.79 -16.29 -52.19
N ILE A 145 -19.88 -15.54 -52.83
CA ILE A 145 -19.63 -14.13 -52.53
C ILE A 145 -20.50 -13.18 -53.38
N SER A 146 -21.08 -13.64 -54.49
CA SER A 146 -22.01 -12.85 -55.31
C SER A 146 -22.96 -13.71 -56.15
N PHE A 147 -24.13 -13.14 -56.46
CA PHE A 147 -25.06 -13.63 -57.49
C PHE A 147 -25.54 -12.46 -58.34
N GLY A 148 -25.61 -12.69 -59.65
CA GLY A 148 -26.14 -11.73 -60.61
C GLY A 148 -25.84 -12.18 -62.04
N ASP A 149 -26.86 -12.19 -62.90
CA ASP A 149 -26.62 -11.97 -64.32
C ASP A 149 -26.26 -10.49 -64.59
N LYS A 150 -26.14 -10.10 -65.86
CA LYS A 150 -25.81 -8.72 -66.24
C LYS A 150 -26.86 -7.67 -65.84
N ASP A 151 -28.06 -8.09 -65.42
CA ASP A 151 -29.18 -7.24 -65.02
C ASP A 151 -29.49 -7.37 -63.51
N GLY A 152 -28.71 -8.16 -62.77
CA GLY A 152 -28.83 -8.35 -61.31
C GLY A 152 -29.73 -9.51 -60.86
N ASN A 153 -30.18 -10.39 -61.76
CA ASN A 153 -31.07 -11.50 -61.38
C ASN A 153 -30.30 -12.65 -60.70
N PRO A 154 -30.89 -13.35 -59.70
CA PRO A 154 -30.24 -14.48 -59.05
C PRO A 154 -30.14 -15.70 -59.99
N VAL A 155 -28.92 -16.23 -60.13
CA VAL A 155 -28.64 -17.44 -60.93
C VAL A 155 -28.92 -18.70 -60.11
N ALA A 156 -29.67 -19.65 -60.67
CA ALA A 156 -30.05 -20.87 -59.96
C ALA A 156 -28.88 -21.86 -59.81
N VAL A 157 -28.43 -22.10 -58.56
CA VAL A 157 -27.56 -23.24 -58.22
C VAL A 157 -28.42 -24.49 -58.08
N ASN A 158 -28.10 -25.55 -58.83
CA ASN A 158 -28.93 -26.74 -58.91
C ASN A 158 -28.12 -27.98 -58.53
N VAL A 159 -28.12 -28.31 -57.23
CA VAL A 159 -27.34 -29.43 -56.68
C VAL A 159 -28.17 -30.71 -56.67
N ALA A 160 -27.67 -31.76 -57.34
CA ALA A 160 -28.32 -33.06 -57.39
C ALA A 160 -27.93 -33.92 -56.17
N GLY A 161 -28.40 -33.54 -54.99
CA GLY A 161 -28.15 -34.26 -53.73
C GLY A 161 -29.02 -33.77 -52.58
N SER A 162 -29.31 -34.66 -51.63
CA SER A 162 -30.16 -34.33 -50.47
C SER A 162 -29.47 -33.36 -49.51
N ASN A 163 -30.19 -32.30 -49.13
CA ASN A 163 -29.86 -31.36 -48.04
C ASN A 163 -28.57 -30.51 -48.23
N VAL A 164 -28.56 -29.64 -49.25
CA VAL A 164 -27.69 -28.45 -49.24
C VAL A 164 -28.46 -27.28 -48.60
N THR A 165 -27.93 -26.73 -47.50
CA THR A 165 -28.49 -25.54 -46.85
C THR A 165 -27.63 -24.32 -47.19
N ILE A 166 -28.09 -23.50 -48.13
CA ILE A 166 -27.47 -22.20 -48.41
C ILE A 166 -27.98 -21.20 -47.37
N LEU A 167 -27.11 -20.79 -46.43
CA LEU A 167 -27.42 -19.69 -45.52
C LEU A 167 -27.06 -18.37 -46.19
N GLN A 168 -28.06 -17.52 -46.42
CA GLN A 168 -27.84 -16.15 -46.87
C GLN A 168 -27.04 -15.39 -45.80
N GLN A 169 -26.09 -14.56 -46.21
CA GLN A 169 -25.35 -13.66 -45.31
C GLN A 169 -25.84 -12.22 -45.44
N HIS A 170 -25.73 -11.49 -44.34
CA HIS A 170 -26.15 -10.10 -44.22
C HIS A 170 -25.14 -9.27 -43.42
N THR A 171 -25.13 -7.97 -43.67
CA THR A 171 -24.27 -7.00 -43.00
C THR A 171 -25.01 -6.34 -41.84
N LEU A 172 -24.42 -6.39 -40.64
CA LEU A 172 -24.77 -5.53 -39.51
C LEU A 172 -23.76 -4.38 -39.44
N THR A 173 -24.22 -3.16 -39.68
CA THR A 173 -23.46 -1.92 -39.52
C THR A 173 -23.68 -1.37 -38.13
N MET A 174 -22.65 -1.38 -37.28
CA MET A 174 -22.65 -0.76 -35.95
C MET A 174 -22.21 0.70 -36.05
N ALA A 175 -23.01 1.62 -35.51
CA ALA A 175 -22.76 3.05 -35.51
C ALA A 175 -22.95 3.67 -34.11
N VAL A 176 -22.51 4.92 -33.93
CA VAL A 176 -22.72 5.70 -32.71
C VAL A 176 -23.14 7.14 -33.04
N SER A 177 -23.96 7.72 -32.16
CA SER A 177 -24.26 9.15 -32.09
C SER A 177 -23.91 9.64 -30.69
N GLY A 178 -23.23 10.78 -30.56
CA GLY A 178 -22.60 11.20 -29.29
C GLY A 178 -21.24 10.53 -29.05
N GLN A 179 -20.84 10.34 -27.79
CA GLN A 179 -19.56 9.70 -27.42
C GLN A 179 -19.73 8.43 -26.58
N GLY A 180 -19.25 7.33 -27.13
CA GLY A 180 -19.24 6.00 -26.53
C GLY A 180 -18.82 4.95 -27.55
N ASN A 181 -18.62 3.72 -27.10
CA ASN A 181 -18.21 2.58 -27.92
C ASN A 181 -19.32 1.53 -27.97
N THR A 182 -19.38 0.76 -29.05
CA THR A 182 -20.22 -0.44 -29.16
C THR A 182 -19.40 -1.73 -29.11
N SER A 183 -20.05 -2.82 -28.74
CA SER A 183 -19.64 -4.19 -29.04
C SER A 183 -20.79 -4.86 -29.83
N PRO A 184 -20.57 -5.43 -31.04
CA PRO A 184 -19.36 -5.33 -31.86
C PRO A 184 -18.94 -3.87 -32.11
N SER A 185 -17.65 -3.66 -32.40
CA SER A 185 -17.08 -2.34 -32.62
C SER A 185 -17.75 -1.62 -33.80
N ILE A 186 -17.69 -0.28 -33.81
CA ILE A 186 -18.19 0.56 -34.91
C ILE A 186 -17.63 0.06 -36.26
N GLY A 187 -18.50 -0.06 -37.26
CA GLY A 187 -18.18 -0.62 -38.58
C GLY A 187 -19.10 -1.78 -39.00
N ASN A 188 -18.74 -2.44 -40.10
CA ASN A 188 -19.54 -3.49 -40.72
C ASN A 188 -19.10 -4.89 -40.27
N HIS A 189 -20.05 -5.75 -39.93
CA HIS A 189 -19.85 -7.14 -39.53
C HIS A 189 -20.80 -8.06 -40.29
N THR A 190 -20.32 -9.22 -40.74
CA THR A 190 -21.13 -10.15 -41.54
C THR A 190 -21.64 -11.30 -40.68
N TYR A 191 -22.95 -11.60 -40.78
CA TYR A 191 -23.63 -12.65 -40.04
C TYR A 191 -24.53 -13.49 -40.96
N ASN A 192 -24.83 -14.72 -40.54
CA ASN A 192 -25.75 -15.60 -41.25
C ASN A 192 -27.20 -15.21 -40.94
N GLN A 193 -28.08 -15.33 -41.92
CA GLN A 193 -29.51 -15.09 -41.78
C GLN A 193 -30.12 -15.97 -40.69
N GLY A 194 -30.96 -15.38 -39.83
CA GLY A 194 -31.57 -16.02 -38.67
C GLY A 194 -30.70 -16.02 -37.39
N GLN A 195 -29.46 -15.50 -37.41
CA GLN A 195 -28.69 -15.34 -36.18
C GLN A 195 -29.22 -14.19 -35.31
N ASN A 196 -29.16 -14.38 -33.98
CA ASN A 196 -29.32 -13.31 -33.00
C ASN A 196 -27.94 -12.85 -32.51
N VAL A 197 -27.56 -11.61 -32.83
CA VAL A 197 -26.30 -10.99 -32.41
C VAL A 197 -26.53 -10.24 -31.11
N ASN A 198 -25.73 -10.54 -30.08
CA ASN A 198 -25.70 -9.74 -28.85
C ASN A 198 -24.91 -8.46 -29.12
N ILE A 199 -25.47 -7.31 -28.73
CA ILE A 199 -24.80 -6.01 -28.83
C ILE A 199 -24.78 -5.29 -27.47
N SER A 200 -23.77 -4.47 -27.22
CA SER A 200 -23.70 -3.59 -26.05
C SER A 200 -23.12 -2.21 -26.37
N ALA A 201 -23.49 -1.22 -25.55
CA ALA A 201 -23.08 0.17 -25.65
C ALA A 201 -22.45 0.63 -24.33
N SER A 202 -21.25 1.21 -24.42
CA SER A 202 -20.47 1.72 -23.30
C SER A 202 -20.24 3.23 -23.49
N PRO A 203 -20.89 4.12 -22.72
CA PRO A 203 -20.71 5.56 -22.86
C PRO A 203 -19.29 6.02 -22.48
N SER A 204 -18.87 7.15 -23.05
CA SER A 204 -17.67 7.86 -22.60
C SER A 204 -17.93 8.65 -21.31
N SER A 205 -16.87 9.06 -20.60
CA SER A 205 -17.00 9.91 -19.41
C SER A 205 -17.74 11.22 -19.72
N GLY A 206 -18.72 11.60 -18.89
CA GLY A 206 -19.61 12.74 -19.13
C GLY A 206 -20.76 12.47 -20.09
N TRP A 207 -20.97 11.22 -20.52
CA TRP A 207 -22.09 10.79 -21.36
C TRP A 207 -22.84 9.62 -20.71
N ARG A 208 -24.11 9.46 -21.08
CA ARG A 208 -24.91 8.27 -20.79
C ARG A 208 -25.41 7.65 -22.09
N PHE A 209 -25.63 6.33 -22.07
CA PHE A 209 -26.45 5.67 -23.09
C PHE A 209 -27.90 6.16 -22.96
N ASP A 210 -28.54 6.45 -24.08
CA ASP A 210 -29.93 6.92 -24.14
C ASP A 210 -30.83 5.83 -24.73
N HIS A 211 -30.60 5.43 -25.98
CA HIS A 211 -31.28 4.33 -26.65
C HIS A 211 -30.48 3.81 -27.87
N TRP A 212 -30.94 2.71 -28.47
CA TRP A 212 -30.51 2.25 -29.80
C TRP A 212 -31.49 2.70 -30.88
N GLU A 213 -30.99 3.25 -31.98
CA GLU A 213 -31.74 3.39 -33.23
C GLU A 213 -31.56 2.11 -34.08
N GLY A 214 -32.63 1.71 -34.79
CA GLY A 214 -32.65 0.51 -35.63
C GLY A 214 -33.45 -0.65 -35.04
N GLU A 215 -33.48 -1.79 -35.73
CA GLU A 215 -34.26 -2.96 -35.32
C GLU A 215 -33.52 -3.81 -34.28
N VAL A 216 -33.70 -3.46 -33.00
CA VAL A 216 -33.17 -4.21 -31.85
C VAL A 216 -34.30 -4.71 -30.93
N THR A 217 -34.04 -5.78 -30.17
CA THR A 217 -35.07 -6.42 -29.32
C THR A 217 -35.52 -5.56 -28.13
N ASN A 218 -34.63 -4.73 -27.58
CA ASN A 218 -34.95 -3.72 -26.58
C ASN A 218 -34.08 -2.47 -26.82
N PRO A 219 -34.65 -1.38 -27.40
CA PRO A 219 -33.91 -0.14 -27.66
C PRO A 219 -33.37 0.57 -26.43
N ASN A 220 -34.02 0.43 -25.28
CA ASN A 220 -33.71 1.20 -24.07
C ASN A 220 -32.74 0.47 -23.12
N SER A 221 -32.16 -0.65 -23.56
CA SER A 221 -31.18 -1.42 -22.80
C SER A 221 -29.80 -1.28 -23.42
N ALA A 222 -28.82 -0.82 -22.64
CA ALA A 222 -27.43 -0.67 -23.07
C ALA A 222 -26.81 -1.99 -23.55
N SER A 223 -27.34 -3.15 -23.14
CA SER A 223 -27.07 -4.46 -23.75
C SER A 223 -28.36 -5.06 -24.29
N THR A 224 -28.38 -5.45 -25.56
CA THR A 224 -29.59 -5.90 -26.29
C THR A 224 -29.23 -6.88 -27.41
N THR A 225 -30.18 -7.28 -28.26
CA THR A 225 -29.91 -8.20 -29.38
C THR A 225 -30.54 -7.77 -30.71
N VAL A 226 -29.90 -8.18 -31.81
CA VAL A 226 -30.31 -7.92 -33.20
C VAL A 226 -30.60 -9.24 -33.90
N ALA A 227 -31.77 -9.40 -34.51
CA ALA A 227 -32.10 -10.57 -35.31
C ALA A 227 -31.75 -10.32 -36.80
N ILE A 228 -30.85 -11.11 -37.37
CA ILE A 228 -30.31 -10.91 -38.72
C ILE A 228 -31.28 -11.47 -39.77
N THR A 229 -32.31 -10.69 -40.12
CA THR A 229 -33.31 -11.01 -41.15
C THR A 229 -33.04 -10.37 -42.52
N GLY A 230 -31.99 -9.56 -42.60
CA GLY A 230 -31.60 -8.73 -43.73
C GLY A 230 -30.38 -7.90 -43.34
N ASP A 231 -29.86 -7.07 -44.26
CA ASP A 231 -28.86 -6.07 -43.91
C ASP A 231 -29.47 -5.03 -42.95
N LYS A 232 -28.73 -4.62 -41.92
CA LYS A 232 -29.20 -3.69 -40.89
C LYS A 232 -28.12 -2.70 -40.48
N THR A 233 -28.56 -1.51 -40.10
CA THR A 233 -27.75 -0.52 -39.37
C THR A 233 -28.36 -0.32 -37.99
N VAL A 234 -27.51 -0.29 -36.97
CA VAL A 234 -27.90 -0.06 -35.58
C VAL A 234 -26.97 0.99 -34.96
N THR A 235 -27.54 2.06 -34.42
CA THR A 235 -26.80 3.19 -33.84
C THR A 235 -26.98 3.21 -32.33
N ALA A 236 -25.90 3.21 -31.54
CA ALA A 236 -26.01 3.57 -30.12
C ALA A 236 -26.09 5.10 -29.99
N VAL A 237 -27.18 5.61 -29.42
CA VAL A 237 -27.32 7.04 -29.10
C VAL A 237 -26.84 7.26 -27.67
N PHE A 238 -25.81 8.09 -27.56
CA PHE A 238 -25.29 8.62 -26.31
C PHE A 238 -25.64 10.09 -26.20
N VAL A 239 -26.08 10.52 -25.02
CA VAL A 239 -26.36 11.93 -24.71
C VAL A 239 -25.45 12.41 -23.59
N GLN A 240 -25.02 13.67 -23.69
CA GLN A 240 -24.15 14.28 -22.69
C GLN A 240 -24.92 14.42 -21.37
N ILE A 241 -24.26 14.11 -20.25
CA ILE A 241 -24.80 14.35 -18.92
C ILE A 241 -24.67 15.85 -18.63
N PRO A 242 -25.74 16.56 -18.21
CA PRO A 242 -25.63 17.95 -17.83
C PRO A 242 -24.63 18.15 -16.69
N THR A 243 -23.94 19.29 -16.68
CA THR A 243 -23.05 19.67 -15.59
C THR A 243 -23.51 20.94 -14.91
N TYR A 244 -23.25 21.02 -13.61
CA TYR A 244 -23.62 22.14 -12.76
C TYR A 244 -22.41 22.66 -11.99
N THR A 245 -22.38 23.98 -11.77
CA THR A 245 -21.36 24.63 -10.96
C THR A 245 -21.72 24.51 -9.49
N LEU A 246 -20.83 23.88 -8.72
CA LEU A 246 -20.78 23.96 -7.26
C LEU A 246 -19.75 25.03 -6.88
N SER A 247 -20.22 26.16 -6.35
CA SER A 247 -19.37 27.15 -5.70
C SER A 247 -19.30 26.85 -4.21
N ILE A 248 -18.10 26.84 -3.63
CA ILE A 248 -17.84 26.64 -2.20
C ILE A 248 -17.16 27.90 -1.65
N ALA A 249 -17.70 28.44 -0.56
CA ALA A 249 -17.18 29.61 0.16
C ALA A 249 -17.08 29.35 1.67
N VAL A 250 -16.36 30.24 2.34
CA VAL A 250 -16.22 30.30 3.81
C VAL A 250 -16.60 31.71 4.28
N ASN A 251 -17.26 31.78 5.42
CA ASN A 251 -17.66 33.01 6.11
C ASN A 251 -17.25 32.88 7.58
N GLY A 252 -16.40 33.79 8.08
CA GLY A 252 -15.67 33.59 9.34
C GLY A 252 -14.38 32.78 9.17
N GLU A 253 -13.63 32.56 10.25
CA GLU A 253 -12.35 31.83 10.19
C GLU A 253 -12.54 30.31 10.34
N GLY A 254 -11.98 29.58 9.38
CA GLY A 254 -12.04 28.12 9.30
C GLY A 254 -11.64 27.62 7.92
N THR A 255 -11.63 26.30 7.77
CA THR A 255 -11.31 25.62 6.51
C THR A 255 -12.43 24.68 6.10
N VAL A 256 -12.50 24.39 4.80
CA VAL A 256 -13.44 23.43 4.22
C VAL A 256 -12.72 22.49 3.26
N ASN A 257 -13.24 21.27 3.15
CA ASN A 257 -12.85 20.30 2.15
C ASN A 257 -14.13 19.79 1.43
N PRO A 258 -14.21 19.86 0.09
CA PRO A 258 -13.27 20.52 -0.82
C PRO A 258 -13.07 22.00 -0.51
N ALA A 259 -11.91 22.54 -0.90
CA ALA A 259 -11.51 23.91 -0.61
C ALA A 259 -12.47 24.96 -1.23
N PRO A 260 -12.44 26.23 -0.77
CA PRO A 260 -13.20 27.30 -1.41
C PRO A 260 -12.81 27.45 -2.89
N GLY A 261 -13.81 27.50 -3.78
CA GLY A 261 -13.58 27.43 -5.21
C GLY A 261 -14.85 27.11 -6.01
N ASN A 262 -14.70 26.98 -7.33
CA ASN A 262 -15.78 26.59 -8.24
C ASN A 262 -15.46 25.24 -8.89
N TYR A 263 -16.40 24.31 -8.81
CA TYR A 263 -16.27 22.94 -9.31
C TYR A 263 -17.37 22.65 -10.33
N THR A 264 -17.00 22.01 -11.45
CA THR A 264 -17.96 21.52 -12.46
C THR A 264 -18.25 20.06 -12.18
N ILE A 265 -19.47 19.75 -11.75
CA ILE A 265 -19.92 18.44 -11.27
C ILE A 265 -21.04 17.93 -12.18
N GLN A 266 -21.18 16.62 -12.40
CA GLN A 266 -22.24 16.07 -13.25
C GLN A 266 -23.59 16.02 -12.51
N GLU A 267 -24.67 16.04 -13.29
CA GLU A 267 -26.04 15.91 -12.80
C GLU A 267 -26.23 14.65 -11.94
N ASN A 268 -26.82 14.82 -10.75
CA ASN A 268 -27.04 13.81 -9.71
C ASN A 268 -25.79 13.25 -9.01
N GLU A 269 -24.57 13.71 -9.32
CA GLU A 269 -23.41 13.38 -8.48
C GLU A 269 -23.56 13.98 -7.07
N THR A 270 -23.03 13.27 -6.06
CA THR A 270 -23.07 13.68 -4.65
C THR A 270 -21.66 14.06 -4.21
N VAL A 271 -21.49 15.30 -3.73
CA VAL A 271 -20.23 15.80 -3.18
C VAL A 271 -20.31 15.76 -1.65
N ASN A 272 -19.32 15.13 -1.02
CA ASN A 272 -19.15 15.16 0.44
C ASN A 272 -18.43 16.45 0.84
N LEU A 273 -18.90 17.10 1.90
CA LEU A 273 -18.37 18.35 2.42
C LEU A 273 -18.00 18.21 3.90
N SER A 274 -16.91 18.85 4.32
CA SER A 274 -16.45 18.88 5.71
C SER A 274 -15.89 20.25 6.07
N ALA A 275 -16.25 20.77 7.24
CA ALA A 275 -15.83 22.07 7.76
C ALA A 275 -15.04 21.91 9.08
N THR A 276 -13.91 22.61 9.20
CA THR A 276 -13.04 22.61 10.38
C THR A 276 -12.82 24.06 10.84
N PRO A 277 -13.30 24.47 12.03
CA PRO A 277 -13.09 25.83 12.54
C PRO A 277 -11.60 26.15 12.76
N ALA A 278 -11.26 27.43 12.77
CA ALA A 278 -9.98 27.90 13.30
C ALA A 278 -9.98 27.88 14.85
N ASP A 279 -8.80 28.00 15.46
CA ASP A 279 -8.68 28.16 16.91
C ASP A 279 -9.45 29.39 17.40
N GLY A 280 -10.20 29.22 18.49
CA GLY A 280 -11.12 30.25 18.99
C GLY A 280 -12.39 30.47 18.16
N TRP A 281 -12.67 29.65 17.14
CA TRP A 281 -13.91 29.69 16.36
C TRP A 281 -14.76 28.42 16.53
N ARG A 282 -16.02 28.50 16.10
CA ARG A 282 -16.99 27.40 16.07
C ARG A 282 -17.67 27.35 14.71
N PHE A 283 -17.91 26.15 14.20
CA PHE A 283 -18.80 25.94 13.06
C PHE A 283 -20.24 26.23 13.50
N VAL A 284 -20.99 26.97 12.68
CA VAL A 284 -22.37 27.37 12.95
C VAL A 284 -23.34 26.60 12.07
N SER A 285 -23.17 26.70 10.75
CA SER A 285 -23.97 25.96 9.76
C SER A 285 -23.44 26.12 8.33
N TRP A 286 -23.83 25.20 7.46
CA TRP A 286 -23.77 25.35 6.02
C TRP A 286 -25.02 26.10 5.51
N THR A 287 -24.83 26.99 4.54
CA THR A 287 -25.93 27.55 3.73
C THR A 287 -25.79 27.10 2.27
N GLY A 288 -26.88 27.17 1.48
CA GLY A 288 -26.86 26.87 0.03
C GLY A 288 -27.55 25.57 -0.43
N GLY A 289 -28.09 24.76 0.51
CA GLY A 289 -28.86 23.55 0.17
C GLY A 289 -28.04 22.26 0.18
N VAL A 290 -27.32 22.02 1.28
CA VAL A 290 -26.75 20.72 1.67
C VAL A 290 -27.83 19.83 2.34
N THR A 291 -27.53 18.54 2.51
CA THR A 291 -28.43 17.56 3.14
C THR A 291 -28.66 17.83 4.63
N ASP A 292 -27.59 18.07 5.39
CA ASP A 292 -27.64 18.50 6.80
C ASP A 292 -26.88 19.84 6.94
N PRO A 293 -27.60 20.95 7.18
CA PRO A 293 -26.98 22.26 7.41
C PRO A 293 -26.19 22.40 8.71
N ASN A 294 -26.50 21.62 9.75
CA ASN A 294 -25.99 21.83 11.11
C ASN A 294 -24.84 20.87 11.48
N SER A 295 -24.66 19.77 10.74
CA SER A 295 -23.48 18.93 10.84
C SER A 295 -22.27 19.57 10.14
N ALA A 296 -21.11 19.57 10.82
CA ALA A 296 -19.84 19.99 10.23
C ALA A 296 -19.41 19.10 9.05
N THR A 297 -19.91 17.85 8.98
CA THR A 297 -19.77 16.95 7.81
C THR A 297 -21.13 16.69 7.17
N THR A 298 -21.25 16.93 5.87
CA THR A 298 -22.54 16.91 5.16
C THR A 298 -22.35 16.50 3.69
N THR A 299 -23.44 16.47 2.91
CA THR A 299 -23.39 16.17 1.48
C THR A 299 -24.23 17.15 0.66
N VAL A 300 -23.95 17.26 -0.63
CA VAL A 300 -24.75 18.02 -1.59
C VAL A 300 -24.93 17.24 -2.89
N ILE A 301 -26.18 17.13 -3.36
CA ILE A 301 -26.54 16.44 -4.61
C ILE A 301 -26.71 17.47 -5.73
N MET A 302 -25.96 17.33 -6.83
CA MET A 302 -25.90 18.35 -7.88
C MET A 302 -27.04 18.20 -8.90
N ASN A 303 -28.18 18.82 -8.59
CA ASN A 303 -29.37 18.91 -9.43
C ASN A 303 -29.65 20.32 -10.01
N ALA A 304 -28.75 21.26 -9.74
CA ALA A 304 -28.74 22.64 -10.22
C ALA A 304 -27.37 23.26 -9.88
N ASN A 305 -27.07 24.45 -10.40
CA ASN A 305 -25.96 25.27 -9.87
C ASN A 305 -26.24 25.61 -8.41
N LYS A 306 -25.22 25.49 -7.54
CA LYS A 306 -25.32 25.75 -6.10
C LYS A 306 -24.16 26.58 -5.60
N ASN A 307 -24.45 27.47 -4.66
CA ASN A 307 -23.44 28.24 -3.92
C ASN A 307 -23.55 27.84 -2.46
N ILE A 308 -22.57 27.10 -1.96
CA ILE A 308 -22.51 26.57 -0.60
C ILE A 308 -21.52 27.42 0.21
N THR A 309 -21.91 27.80 1.43
CA THR A 309 -21.01 28.52 2.35
C THR A 309 -20.97 27.82 3.69
N ALA A 310 -19.76 27.51 4.19
CA ALA A 310 -19.58 27.18 5.61
C ALA A 310 -19.53 28.48 6.41
N ASN A 311 -20.38 28.59 7.43
CA ASN A 311 -20.44 29.73 8.32
C ASN A 311 -19.82 29.35 9.66
N PHE A 312 -18.79 30.10 10.06
CA PHE A 312 -18.15 30.04 11.34
C PHE A 312 -18.44 31.33 12.11
N ALA A 313 -18.43 31.25 13.44
CA ALA A 313 -18.43 32.40 14.33
C ALA A 313 -17.30 32.23 15.35
N PRO A 314 -16.81 33.31 15.99
CA PRO A 314 -15.95 33.18 17.16
C PRO A 314 -16.64 32.30 18.21
N ARG A 315 -15.87 31.59 19.02
CA ARG A 315 -16.36 31.10 20.31
C ARG A 315 -16.68 32.31 21.19
N ASP A 316 -17.56 32.09 22.16
CA ASP A 316 -17.70 33.04 23.27
C ASP A 316 -16.34 33.06 24.01
N SER A 317 -15.90 34.21 24.52
CA SER A 317 -14.58 34.37 25.12
C SER A 317 -14.67 35.12 26.44
N PHE A 318 -13.95 34.65 27.45
CA PHE A 318 -13.93 35.22 28.80
C PHE A 318 -12.50 35.53 29.22
N THR A 319 -12.37 36.28 30.30
CA THR A 319 -11.11 36.69 30.89
C THR A 319 -10.73 35.84 32.09
N LEU A 320 -9.44 35.58 32.25
CA LEU A 320 -8.83 35.09 33.48
C LEU A 320 -7.89 36.18 34.00
N THR A 321 -8.23 36.78 35.13
CA THR A 321 -7.34 37.70 35.86
C THR A 321 -6.57 36.91 36.92
N ILE A 322 -5.24 37.02 36.88
CA ILE A 322 -4.32 36.38 37.82
C ILE A 322 -3.67 37.49 38.66
N ASN A 323 -3.83 37.43 39.98
CA ASN A 323 -3.22 38.34 40.95
C ASN A 323 -2.18 37.61 41.82
N ILE A 324 -1.30 38.35 42.50
CA ILE A 324 -0.34 37.82 43.48
C ILE A 324 -0.54 38.45 44.86
N GLU A 325 -0.58 37.62 45.91
CA GLU A 325 -0.46 38.03 47.32
C GLU A 325 0.87 37.47 47.87
N GLY A 326 1.69 38.33 48.49
CA GLY A 326 3.03 37.96 48.96
C GLY A 326 4.11 38.20 47.90
N SER A 327 5.08 37.28 47.77
CA SER A 327 6.20 37.41 46.83
C SER A 327 6.47 36.11 46.06
N GLY A 328 6.42 36.22 44.74
CA GLY A 328 6.56 35.12 43.79
C GLY A 328 6.23 35.58 42.38
N SER A 329 5.96 34.63 41.49
CA SER A 329 5.43 34.86 40.15
C SER A 329 4.48 33.73 39.73
N THR A 330 3.77 33.92 38.62
CA THR A 330 2.88 32.91 38.05
C THR A 330 3.19 32.66 36.57
N ASN A 331 2.76 31.50 36.08
CA ASN A 331 2.61 31.22 34.65
C ASN A 331 1.18 30.72 34.39
N PRO A 332 0.32 31.40 33.60
CA PRO A 332 0.56 32.69 32.95
C PRO A 332 0.90 33.80 33.96
N ALA A 333 1.61 34.84 33.50
CA ALA A 333 2.04 35.94 34.35
C ALA A 333 0.86 36.75 34.92
N GLU A 334 1.10 37.49 36.00
CA GLU A 334 0.13 38.38 36.64
C GLU A 334 -0.54 39.34 35.64
N GLY A 335 -1.85 39.54 35.78
CA GLY A 335 -2.68 40.35 34.89
C GLY A 335 -3.85 39.58 34.25
N THR A 336 -4.55 40.22 33.32
CA THR A 336 -5.76 39.70 32.67
C THR A 336 -5.44 39.12 31.28
N HIS A 337 -5.87 37.88 31.06
CA HIS A 337 -5.70 37.13 29.81
C HIS A 337 -7.08 36.77 29.23
N THR A 338 -7.23 36.75 27.91
CA THR A 338 -8.49 36.32 27.26
C THR A 338 -8.36 34.90 26.71
N PHE A 339 -9.32 34.03 27.05
CA PHE A 339 -9.40 32.65 26.59
C PHE A 339 -10.75 32.39 25.92
N SER A 340 -10.80 31.34 25.10
CA SER A 340 -12.07 30.83 24.57
C SER A 340 -12.87 30.11 25.65
N ARG A 341 -14.19 30.14 25.55
CA ARG A 341 -15.08 29.33 26.36
C ARG A 341 -14.75 27.84 26.26
N ASP A 342 -14.86 27.18 27.41
CA ASP A 342 -14.55 25.77 27.68
C ASP A 342 -13.06 25.42 27.49
N ALA A 343 -12.15 26.41 27.55
CA ALA A 343 -10.72 26.17 27.57
C ALA A 343 -10.24 25.75 28.98
N GLU A 344 -9.36 24.75 29.05
CA GLU A 344 -8.63 24.39 30.26
C GLU A 344 -7.26 25.08 30.25
N VAL A 345 -7.01 25.92 31.25
CA VAL A 345 -5.79 26.72 31.41
C VAL A 345 -5.00 26.16 32.59
N GLU A 346 -3.80 25.62 32.32
CA GLU A 346 -2.85 25.28 33.39
C GLU A 346 -2.25 26.57 33.97
N VAL A 347 -2.27 26.69 35.29
CA VAL A 347 -1.69 27.81 36.05
C VAL A 347 -0.69 27.28 37.07
N THR A 348 0.50 27.90 37.12
CA THR A 348 1.61 27.51 38.02
C THR A 348 2.08 28.71 38.84
N ALA A 349 2.27 28.50 40.14
CA ALA A 349 2.80 29.47 41.10
C ALA A 349 4.26 29.16 41.45
N ILE A 350 5.12 30.18 41.42
CA ILE A 350 6.57 30.08 41.61
C ILE A 350 6.97 31.00 42.76
N PRO A 351 7.28 30.47 43.97
CA PRO A 351 7.64 31.31 45.12
C PRO A 351 8.96 32.08 44.92
N ALA A 352 9.05 33.28 45.50
CA ALA A 352 10.31 34.00 45.60
C ALA A 352 11.23 33.39 46.67
N GLN A 353 12.52 33.76 46.65
CA GLN A 353 13.46 33.37 47.70
C GLN A 353 12.96 33.86 49.08
N GLY A 354 12.88 32.95 50.06
CA GLY A 354 12.33 33.24 51.40
C GLY A 354 10.82 33.10 51.52
N TYR A 355 10.12 32.73 50.44
CA TYR A 355 8.67 32.49 50.44
C TYR A 355 8.34 31.05 50.03
N LYS A 356 7.18 30.56 50.48
CA LYS A 356 6.56 29.32 49.99
C LYS A 356 5.18 29.63 49.43
N PHE A 357 4.72 28.80 48.51
CA PHE A 357 3.32 28.81 48.07
C PHE A 357 2.43 28.35 49.24
N ASP A 358 1.32 29.06 49.44
CA ASP A 358 0.34 28.81 50.52
C ASP A 358 -0.94 28.19 49.93
N SER A 359 -1.59 28.90 49.03
CA SER A 359 -2.71 28.40 48.23
C SER A 359 -2.97 29.26 47.00
N TRP A 360 -3.78 28.77 46.07
CA TRP A 360 -4.60 29.63 45.22
C TRP A 360 -5.85 30.07 45.98
N VAL A 361 -6.43 31.20 45.57
CA VAL A 361 -7.80 31.62 45.89
C VAL A 361 -8.50 31.95 44.58
N GLY A 362 -9.78 31.62 44.47
CA GLY A 362 -10.54 31.66 43.22
C GLY A 362 -10.95 30.26 42.77
N ASP A 363 -11.34 30.15 41.50
CA ASP A 363 -11.91 28.92 40.93
C ASP A 363 -10.83 28.13 40.16
N VAL A 364 -10.15 27.23 40.89
CA VAL A 364 -9.11 26.31 40.39
C VAL A 364 -9.43 24.86 40.81
N SER A 365 -8.95 23.88 40.04
CA SER A 365 -9.26 22.46 40.26
C SER A 365 -8.65 21.86 41.54
N ASP A 366 -7.43 22.26 41.92
CA ASP A 366 -6.85 22.05 43.26
C ASP A 366 -6.19 23.35 43.77
N PRO A 367 -6.77 24.01 44.79
CA PRO A 367 -6.20 25.21 45.39
C PRO A 367 -4.87 25.02 46.15
N ASN A 368 -4.49 23.79 46.48
CA ASN A 368 -3.31 23.49 47.31
C ASN A 368 -2.10 23.02 46.48
N SER A 369 -2.30 22.74 45.20
CA SER A 369 -1.22 22.43 44.27
C SER A 369 -0.64 23.69 43.65
N ALA A 370 0.69 23.82 43.67
CA ALA A 370 1.39 24.93 43.04
C ALA A 370 1.18 24.96 41.51
N THR A 371 0.90 23.81 40.87
CA THR A 371 0.44 23.71 39.48
C THR A 371 -0.96 23.09 39.45
N THR A 372 -1.92 23.79 38.86
CA THR A 372 -3.35 23.47 38.89
C THR A 372 -4.04 23.92 37.60
N THR A 373 -5.35 23.70 37.44
CA THR A 373 -6.08 24.10 36.22
C THR A 373 -7.31 24.96 36.49
N VAL A 374 -7.65 25.84 35.53
CA VAL A 374 -8.87 26.65 35.49
C VAL A 374 -9.66 26.29 34.24
N VAL A 375 -10.97 26.07 34.36
CA VAL A 375 -11.88 25.86 33.21
C VAL A 375 -12.59 27.18 32.91
N ILE A 376 -12.49 27.71 31.69
CA ILE A 376 -13.00 29.04 31.35
C ILE A 376 -14.46 28.96 30.86
N ASP A 377 -15.42 29.01 31.79
CA ASP A 377 -16.87 28.97 31.50
C ASP A 377 -17.62 30.32 31.69
N ASP A 378 -17.00 31.27 32.39
CA ASP A 378 -17.38 32.68 32.60
C ASP A 378 -16.10 33.53 32.84
N ASP A 379 -16.21 34.84 33.06
CA ASP A 379 -15.09 35.68 33.53
C ASP A 379 -14.63 35.21 34.93
N LYS A 380 -13.31 35.00 35.11
CA LYS A 380 -12.72 34.47 36.35
C LYS A 380 -11.56 35.32 36.87
N GLU A 381 -11.40 35.27 38.19
CA GLU A 381 -10.30 35.88 38.93
C GLU A 381 -9.69 34.85 39.88
N ILE A 382 -8.36 34.75 39.88
CA ILE A 382 -7.59 33.91 40.80
C ILE A 382 -6.43 34.69 41.41
N THR A 383 -6.02 34.32 42.62
CA THR A 383 -4.87 34.91 43.32
C THR A 383 -3.92 33.80 43.77
N ALA A 384 -2.66 33.87 43.37
CA ALA A 384 -1.59 33.05 43.94
C ALA A 384 -1.14 33.65 45.27
N ARG A 385 -1.23 32.89 46.36
CA ARG A 385 -0.85 33.35 47.70
C ARG A 385 0.49 32.72 48.11
N PHE A 386 1.43 33.57 48.48
CA PHE A 386 2.76 33.19 48.95
C PHE A 386 2.97 33.74 50.35
N VAL A 387 3.47 32.90 51.27
CA VAL A 387 3.78 33.30 52.65
C VAL A 387 5.28 33.21 52.92
N GLU A 388 5.77 34.11 53.76
CA GLU A 388 7.17 34.11 54.20
C GLU A 388 7.49 32.80 54.95
N ILE A 389 8.65 32.23 54.66
CA ILE A 389 9.22 31.13 55.43
C ILE A 389 9.92 31.76 56.64
N PRO A 390 9.55 31.41 57.89
CA PRO A 390 10.17 31.98 59.08
C PRO A 390 11.69 31.83 59.07
N VAL A 391 12.40 32.85 59.59
CA VAL A 391 13.84 32.79 59.85
C VAL A 391 14.08 32.31 61.27
N HIS A 392 15.04 31.40 61.44
CA HIS A 392 15.42 30.82 62.72
C HIS A 392 16.94 30.80 62.89
N THR A 393 17.38 30.92 64.14
CA THR A 393 18.80 30.99 64.50
C THR A 393 19.35 29.61 64.88
N LEU A 394 20.45 29.19 64.25
CA LEU A 394 21.31 28.11 64.75
C LEU A 394 22.53 28.71 65.45
N THR A 395 22.64 28.49 66.76
CA THR A 395 23.85 28.84 67.53
C THR A 395 24.73 27.61 67.69
N ILE A 396 25.95 27.68 67.16
CA ILE A 396 26.96 26.63 67.25
C ILE A 396 28.00 27.03 68.29
N GLU A 397 28.21 26.19 69.30
CA GLU A 397 29.12 26.38 70.42
C GLU A 397 30.22 25.31 70.44
N VAL A 398 31.30 25.58 71.17
CA VAL A 398 32.42 24.64 71.38
C VAL A 398 32.73 24.54 72.87
N ASN A 399 32.86 23.30 73.34
CA ASN A 399 33.29 22.95 74.70
C ASN A 399 34.58 22.14 74.61
N GLY A 400 35.68 22.66 75.18
CA GLY A 400 37.04 22.13 74.98
C GLY A 400 37.78 22.81 73.83
N ASN A 401 38.85 22.21 73.31
CA ASN A 401 39.65 22.77 72.22
C ASN A 401 39.33 22.09 70.88
N GLY A 402 38.75 22.87 69.96
CA GLY A 402 38.40 22.48 68.61
C GLY A 402 37.71 23.63 67.88
N THR A 403 37.20 23.37 66.69
CA THR A 403 36.32 24.27 65.95
C THR A 403 35.20 23.47 65.29
N THR A 404 34.22 24.16 64.72
CA THR A 404 33.19 23.59 63.86
C THR A 404 33.27 24.17 62.46
N GLU A 405 32.60 23.52 61.51
CA GLU A 405 32.19 24.10 60.23
C GLU A 405 30.67 23.87 60.08
N PRO A 406 29.82 24.91 59.94
CA PRO A 406 30.15 26.34 60.04
C PRO A 406 30.82 26.70 61.38
N ALA A 407 31.63 27.77 61.37
CA ALA A 407 32.39 28.22 62.52
C ALA A 407 31.51 28.51 63.76
N PRO A 408 32.03 28.47 65.00
CA PRO A 408 31.23 28.73 66.20
C PRO A 408 30.63 30.16 66.20
N GLY A 409 29.33 30.26 66.45
CA GLY A 409 28.56 31.51 66.33
C GLY A 409 27.09 31.28 66.01
N THR A 410 26.32 32.36 65.88
CA THR A 410 24.89 32.32 65.53
C THR A 410 24.70 32.60 64.03
N HIS A 411 23.93 31.73 63.38
CA HIS A 411 23.65 31.74 61.94
C HIS A 411 22.14 31.78 61.72
N GLU A 412 21.67 32.45 60.67
CA GLU A 412 20.25 32.53 60.32
C GLU A 412 19.95 31.64 59.11
N TYR A 413 18.89 30.83 59.23
CA TYR A 413 18.40 29.92 58.19
C TYR A 413 16.88 30.01 58.08
N LEU A 414 16.33 29.65 56.92
CA LEU A 414 14.88 29.52 56.72
C LEU A 414 14.37 28.24 57.40
N GLU A 415 13.13 28.27 57.90
CA GLU A 415 12.45 27.10 58.45
C GLU A 415 12.47 25.93 57.44
N GLY A 416 12.81 24.74 57.93
CA GLY A 416 12.95 23.52 57.11
C GLY A 416 14.31 23.34 56.44
N THR A 417 15.22 24.32 56.51
CA THR A 417 16.60 24.16 55.99
C THR A 417 17.31 23.02 56.71
N GLU A 418 17.89 22.07 55.96
CA GLU A 418 18.85 21.11 56.51
C GLU A 418 20.26 21.71 56.46
N VAL A 419 20.92 21.75 57.63
CA VAL A 419 22.27 22.29 57.81
C VAL A 419 23.19 21.16 58.22
N THR A 420 24.17 20.84 57.37
CA THR A 420 25.27 19.94 57.73
C THR A 420 26.28 20.69 58.59
N ILE A 421 26.67 20.09 59.72
CA ILE A 421 27.68 20.60 60.64
C ILE A 421 28.79 19.58 60.83
N THR A 422 30.03 20.03 61.03
CA THR A 422 31.20 19.17 61.26
C THR A 422 32.05 19.67 62.42
N ALA A 423 32.47 18.79 63.31
CA ALA A 423 33.37 19.05 64.43
C ALA A 423 34.81 18.71 64.05
N ILE A 424 35.73 19.63 64.31
CA ILE A 424 37.14 19.57 63.93
C ILE A 424 37.98 19.73 65.21
N PRO A 425 38.54 18.63 65.77
CA PRO A 425 39.36 18.71 66.98
C PRO A 425 40.61 19.56 66.79
N ALA A 426 41.06 20.23 67.86
CA ALA A 426 42.40 20.80 67.90
C ALA A 426 43.47 19.69 68.01
N ASP A 427 44.73 20.02 67.73
CA ASP A 427 45.83 19.07 67.91
C ASP A 427 45.92 18.58 69.37
N GLY A 428 46.24 17.31 69.57
CA GLY A 428 46.22 16.63 70.86
C GLY A 428 44.82 16.41 71.50
N HIS A 429 43.73 16.74 70.81
CA HIS A 429 42.35 16.59 71.30
C HIS A 429 41.53 15.65 70.41
N ARG A 430 40.41 15.14 70.96
CA ARG A 430 39.41 14.40 70.20
C ARG A 430 38.00 14.95 70.44
N PHE A 431 37.14 14.79 69.44
CA PHE A 431 35.70 14.99 69.56
C PHE A 431 35.07 13.88 70.41
N THR A 432 34.03 14.20 71.18
CA THR A 432 33.32 13.26 72.07
C THR A 432 31.80 13.35 71.97
N GLY A 433 31.27 13.87 70.87
CA GLY A 433 29.84 13.98 70.61
C GLY A 433 29.30 15.41 70.66
N TRP A 434 28.24 15.64 69.89
CA TRP A 434 27.44 16.86 69.94
C TRP A 434 26.50 16.85 71.15
N THR A 435 26.13 18.03 71.62
CA THR A 435 25.02 18.22 72.56
C THR A 435 24.03 19.18 71.95
N GLY A 436 22.74 18.83 71.98
CA GLY A 436 21.67 19.58 71.32
C GLY A 436 20.83 18.69 70.41
N ASP A 437 20.08 19.30 69.50
CA ASP A 437 19.16 18.64 68.58
C ASP A 437 19.83 18.43 67.22
N VAL A 438 20.46 17.27 67.04
CA VAL A 438 21.18 16.82 65.84
C VAL A 438 20.75 15.40 65.47
N ALA A 439 20.85 15.01 64.20
CA ALA A 439 20.45 13.67 63.75
C ALA A 439 21.30 12.55 64.38
N GLU A 440 22.63 12.64 64.24
CA GLU A 440 23.60 11.68 64.76
C GLU A 440 24.56 12.38 65.72
N ALA A 441 24.43 12.15 67.04
CA ALA A 441 25.16 12.91 68.06
C ALA A 441 26.64 12.51 68.17
N ASP A 442 26.96 11.23 68.03
CA ASP A 442 28.33 10.72 68.15
C ASP A 442 29.17 10.88 66.85
N SER A 443 28.53 11.26 65.74
CA SER A 443 29.21 11.50 64.47
C SER A 443 29.84 12.88 64.42
N ALA A 444 31.13 12.94 64.03
CA ALA A 444 31.83 14.20 63.85
C ALA A 444 31.19 15.09 62.77
N THR A 445 30.54 14.52 61.75
CA THR A 445 29.71 15.23 60.77
C THR A 445 28.26 14.76 60.89
N THR A 446 27.33 15.69 61.04
CA THR A 446 25.91 15.41 61.30
C THR A 446 25.00 16.50 60.69
N THR A 447 23.69 16.29 60.65
CA THR A 447 22.72 17.26 60.11
C THR A 447 21.74 17.78 61.15
N ILE A 448 21.20 18.97 60.89
CA ILE A 448 20.17 19.64 61.68
C ILE A 448 19.09 20.18 60.74
N THR A 449 17.83 19.78 60.92
CA THR A 449 16.69 20.43 60.25
C THR A 449 16.21 21.61 61.09
N ILE A 450 16.30 22.83 60.55
CA ILE A 450 15.98 24.07 61.28
C ILE A 450 14.45 24.26 61.38
N THR A 451 13.84 23.69 62.42
CA THR A 451 12.40 23.76 62.72
C THR A 451 12.03 24.77 63.83
N ALA A 452 13.04 25.40 64.42
CA ALA A 452 12.94 26.44 65.45
C ALA A 452 14.34 27.06 65.62
N ASN A 453 14.48 28.07 66.48
CA ASN A 453 15.79 28.46 67.00
C ASN A 453 16.42 27.27 67.76
N LYS A 454 17.67 26.91 67.44
CA LYS A 454 18.39 25.78 68.05
C LYS A 454 19.78 26.22 68.53
N THR A 455 20.28 25.53 69.56
CA THR A 455 21.67 25.62 70.01
C THR A 455 22.27 24.22 69.99
N VAL A 456 23.51 24.09 69.51
CA VAL A 456 24.28 22.86 69.51
C VAL A 456 25.73 23.12 69.95
N THR A 457 26.31 22.20 70.71
CA THR A 457 27.66 22.32 71.25
C THR A 457 28.51 21.14 70.78
N ALA A 458 29.64 21.40 70.12
CA ALA A 458 30.66 20.37 69.87
C ALA A 458 31.51 20.16 71.13
N ASN A 459 31.56 18.93 71.64
CA ASN A 459 32.40 18.60 72.79
C ASN A 459 33.73 17.99 72.34
N PHE A 460 34.82 18.50 72.91
CA PHE A 460 36.18 18.01 72.72
C PHE A 460 36.86 17.82 74.08
N VAL A 461 37.70 16.80 74.17
CA VAL A 461 38.55 16.57 75.35
C VAL A 461 39.98 16.32 74.95
N GLU A 462 40.91 16.64 75.85
CA GLU A 462 42.32 16.33 75.69
C GLU A 462 42.56 14.81 75.64
N GLY A 463 43.58 14.41 74.89
CA GLY A 463 44.09 13.04 74.85
C GLY A 463 43.98 12.39 73.46
N PRO A 464 44.71 11.29 73.26
CA PRO A 464 44.82 10.60 71.98
C PRO A 464 43.45 10.12 71.45
N PRO A 465 43.36 9.77 70.16
CA PRO A 465 42.20 9.02 69.63
C PRO A 465 41.93 7.77 70.48
N PRO A 466 40.65 7.32 70.55
CA PRO A 466 40.29 6.16 71.35
C PRO A 466 41.07 4.91 70.89
N PRO A 467 41.39 3.98 71.81
CA PRO A 467 42.03 2.72 71.46
C PRO A 467 41.13 1.90 70.51
N PRO A 468 41.68 1.21 69.50
CA PRO A 468 40.90 0.43 68.56
C PRO A 468 40.02 -0.63 69.25
N GLN A 469 38.74 -0.69 68.89
CA GLN A 469 37.80 -1.66 69.45
C GLN A 469 37.81 -2.97 68.66
N PHE A 470 38.04 -4.08 69.37
CA PHE A 470 38.06 -5.42 68.80
C PHE A 470 36.63 -5.94 68.54
N THR A 471 36.40 -6.44 67.34
CA THR A 471 35.13 -7.05 66.91
C THR A 471 35.38 -8.37 66.17
N SER A 472 34.35 -9.19 66.04
CA SER A 472 34.37 -10.45 65.25
C SER A 472 35.55 -11.38 65.58
N ILE A 473 35.84 -11.57 66.87
CA ILE A 473 36.89 -12.47 67.35
C ILE A 473 36.43 -13.92 67.15
N GLU A 474 37.10 -14.65 66.25
CA GLU A 474 36.83 -16.06 65.95
C GLU A 474 38.12 -16.89 66.05
N VAL A 475 37.97 -18.19 66.35
CA VAL A 475 39.07 -19.16 66.42
C VAL A 475 38.70 -20.44 65.69
N LEU A 476 39.54 -20.87 64.75
CA LEU A 476 39.36 -22.07 63.95
C LEU A 476 40.56 -23.00 64.09
N LEU A 477 40.33 -24.24 64.55
CA LEU A 477 41.34 -25.30 64.52
C LEU A 477 41.60 -25.70 63.06
N THR A 478 42.81 -25.43 62.56
CA THR A 478 43.21 -25.76 61.18
C THR A 478 43.76 -27.16 61.07
N THR A 479 44.49 -27.62 62.08
CA THR A 479 44.94 -29.01 62.22
C THR A 479 44.81 -29.47 63.68
N ARG A 480 45.30 -30.67 64.00
CA ARG A 480 45.28 -31.21 65.37
C ARG A 480 46.25 -30.48 66.32
N ASN A 481 47.14 -29.65 65.79
CA ASN A 481 48.25 -29.03 66.50
C ASN A 481 48.34 -27.49 66.24
N GLU A 482 47.37 -26.91 65.53
CA GLU A 482 47.37 -25.52 65.08
C GLU A 482 45.95 -24.91 65.13
N ALA A 483 45.86 -23.60 65.36
CA ALA A 483 44.62 -22.83 65.27
C ALA A 483 44.88 -21.45 64.65
N VAL A 484 43.94 -20.92 63.87
CA VAL A 484 43.96 -19.52 63.42
C VAL A 484 42.98 -18.71 64.26
N VAL A 485 43.43 -17.54 64.72
CA VAL A 485 42.62 -16.53 65.40
C VAL A 485 42.44 -15.35 64.45
N THR A 486 41.20 -14.93 64.23
CA THR A 486 40.86 -13.77 63.39
C THR A 486 40.04 -12.76 64.16
N TRP A 487 40.26 -11.48 63.91
CA TRP A 487 39.42 -10.40 64.43
C TRP A 487 39.46 -9.18 63.50
N SER A 488 38.58 -8.23 63.77
CA SER A 488 38.57 -6.91 63.12
C SER A 488 38.70 -5.79 64.15
N THR A 489 39.17 -4.63 63.71
CA THR A 489 39.19 -3.38 64.49
C THR A 489 38.50 -2.26 63.72
N ASP A 490 37.94 -1.30 64.45
CA ASP A 490 37.34 -0.07 63.89
C ASP A 490 38.38 0.89 63.28
N LEU A 491 39.58 0.92 63.85
CA LEU A 491 40.73 1.70 63.39
C LEU A 491 41.91 0.78 63.02
N PRO A 492 42.75 1.13 62.00
CA PRO A 492 43.92 0.34 61.65
C PRO A 492 44.91 0.21 62.83
N ALA A 493 45.20 -1.02 63.23
CA ALA A 493 46.03 -1.36 64.38
C ALA A 493 47.16 -2.34 64.01
N ALA A 494 48.16 -2.49 64.88
CA ALA A 494 49.02 -3.67 64.89
C ALA A 494 48.30 -4.84 65.58
N GLY A 495 48.74 -6.08 65.38
CA GLY A 495 48.05 -7.26 65.91
C GLY A 495 48.97 -8.32 66.51
N LYS A 496 48.60 -8.87 67.67
CA LYS A 496 49.19 -10.09 68.23
C LYS A 496 48.18 -10.92 69.04
N VAL A 497 48.52 -12.18 69.28
CA VAL A 497 47.76 -13.08 70.16
C VAL A 497 48.67 -13.62 71.27
N ILE A 498 48.17 -13.54 72.51
CA ILE A 498 48.76 -14.17 73.69
C ILE A 498 47.91 -15.40 74.03
N TYR A 499 48.51 -16.57 74.21
CA TYR A 499 47.79 -17.82 74.43
C TYR A 499 48.48 -18.76 75.43
N TRP A 500 47.69 -19.55 76.17
CA TRP A 500 48.21 -20.49 77.18
C TRP A 500 47.28 -21.68 77.42
N ALA A 501 47.88 -22.85 77.66
CA ALA A 501 47.15 -23.98 78.22
C ALA A 501 46.99 -23.80 79.75
N GLU A 502 45.97 -24.44 80.32
CA GLU A 502 45.77 -24.43 81.78
C GLU A 502 47.01 -24.96 82.53
N GLY A 503 47.40 -24.27 83.61
CA GLY A 503 48.62 -24.58 84.37
C GLY A 503 49.96 -24.33 83.66
N SER A 504 49.96 -23.74 82.45
CA SER A 504 51.16 -23.48 81.65
C SER A 504 51.48 -21.98 81.57
N SER A 505 52.73 -21.63 81.22
CA SER A 505 53.14 -20.26 80.93
C SER A 505 52.51 -19.75 79.63
N GLN A 506 52.29 -18.43 79.54
CA GLN A 506 51.85 -17.78 78.30
C GLN A 506 52.92 -17.84 77.20
N LYS A 507 52.46 -18.08 75.97
CA LYS A 507 53.17 -17.86 74.72
C LYS A 507 52.58 -16.59 74.06
N GLU A 508 53.40 -15.84 73.33
CA GLU A 508 52.93 -14.75 72.47
C GLU A 508 53.31 -15.05 71.02
N THR A 509 52.49 -14.61 70.06
CA THR A 509 52.89 -14.55 68.65
C THR A 509 53.77 -13.32 68.40
N PRO A 510 54.51 -13.27 67.27
CA PRO A 510 55.06 -12.01 66.78
C PRO A 510 53.96 -10.94 66.63
N LEU A 511 54.36 -9.68 66.77
CA LEU A 511 53.51 -8.53 66.47
C LEU A 511 53.49 -8.31 64.95
N GLU A 512 52.29 -8.30 64.35
CA GLU A 512 52.07 -7.89 62.98
C GLU A 512 52.44 -6.41 62.83
N THR A 513 53.46 -6.10 62.00
CA THR A 513 53.95 -4.73 61.81
C THR A 513 53.15 -3.92 60.80
N ASP A 514 52.34 -4.59 59.97
CA ASP A 514 51.51 -3.95 58.96
C ASP A 514 50.15 -3.60 59.58
N ILE A 515 49.81 -2.32 59.63
CA ILE A 515 48.57 -1.87 60.28
C ILE A 515 47.34 -2.21 59.44
N SER A 516 46.34 -2.84 60.07
CA SER A 516 45.15 -3.39 59.41
C SER A 516 43.89 -3.17 60.26
N THR A 517 42.71 -3.22 59.63
CA THR A 517 41.41 -3.33 60.33
C THR A 517 40.92 -4.78 60.41
N ARG A 518 41.69 -5.75 59.91
CA ARG A 518 41.39 -7.19 59.99
C ARG A 518 42.68 -8.00 60.09
N HIS A 519 42.74 -8.87 61.09
CA HIS A 519 43.93 -9.62 61.50
C HIS A 519 43.71 -11.13 61.39
N VAL A 520 44.78 -11.89 61.12
CA VAL A 520 44.74 -13.34 60.88
C VAL A 520 46.02 -13.99 61.43
N VAL A 521 46.00 -14.36 62.71
CA VAL A 521 47.17 -14.87 63.41
C VAL A 521 47.10 -16.39 63.56
N LEU A 522 48.14 -17.09 63.09
CA LEU A 522 48.31 -18.53 63.28
C LEU A 522 48.98 -18.84 64.63
N LEU A 523 48.43 -19.83 65.34
CA LEU A 523 48.98 -20.43 66.55
C LEU A 523 49.50 -21.83 66.23
N GLU A 524 50.79 -22.05 66.43
CA GLU A 524 51.51 -23.31 66.15
C GLU A 524 51.91 -24.02 67.45
N ASP A 525 52.38 -25.27 67.36
CA ASP A 525 52.81 -26.09 68.50
C ASP A 525 51.77 -26.17 69.66
N LEU A 526 50.51 -26.41 69.30
CA LEU A 526 49.44 -26.75 70.26
C LEU A 526 49.47 -28.27 70.55
N GLU A 527 49.23 -28.64 71.82
CA GLU A 527 49.18 -30.02 72.26
C GLU A 527 47.75 -30.60 72.13
N PRO A 528 47.56 -31.73 71.40
CA PRO A 528 46.25 -32.32 71.20
C PRO A 528 45.54 -32.67 72.51
N GLY A 529 44.30 -32.18 72.67
CA GLY A 529 43.45 -32.48 73.83
C GLY A 529 43.66 -31.59 75.05
N LYS A 530 44.52 -30.56 74.99
CA LYS A 530 44.56 -29.49 76.00
C LYS A 530 43.59 -28.35 75.67
N THR A 531 42.97 -27.77 76.70
CA THR A 531 42.23 -26.51 76.58
C THR A 531 43.22 -25.34 76.59
N TYR A 532 43.08 -24.44 75.61
CA TYR A 532 43.84 -23.19 75.52
C TYR A 532 42.94 -21.98 75.73
N ASN A 533 43.43 -21.01 76.49
CA ASN A 533 42.89 -19.67 76.59
C ASN A 533 43.72 -18.73 75.73
N TYR A 534 43.14 -17.62 75.27
CA TYR A 534 43.82 -16.63 74.46
C TYR A 534 43.31 -15.20 74.74
N SER A 535 44.11 -14.21 74.34
CA SER A 535 43.75 -12.79 74.29
C SER A 535 44.35 -12.17 73.03
N THR A 536 43.56 -11.42 72.29
CA THR A 536 44.07 -10.51 71.24
C THR A 536 44.65 -9.25 71.88
N GLY A 537 45.50 -8.54 71.15
CA GLY A 537 46.07 -7.25 71.56
C GLY A 537 46.75 -6.52 70.40
N TYR A 538 47.05 -5.24 70.62
CA TYR A 538 47.83 -4.36 69.73
C TYR A 538 49.12 -3.90 70.43
#